data_AF-A0A5K1FW96-F1
#
_entry.id   AF-A0A5K1FW96-F1
#
_cell.length_a   1.000
_cell.length_b   1.000
_cell.length_c   1.000
_cell.angle_alpha   90.00
_cell.angle_beta   90.00
_cell.angle_gamma   90.00
#
_symmetry.space_group_name_H-M   'P 1'
#
loop_
_entity.id
_entity.type
_entity.pdbx_description
1 polymer ?
#
loop_
_entity_poly.entity_id
_entity_poly.type
_entity_poly.pdbx_seq_one_letter_code
_entity_poly.pdbx_strand_id
1 'polypeptide(L)' 'EWWKGDVMQVLEEGLVSGSGFNESDAYMINGQPGDQYNCSKE' A
#
# COMPACT_ATOMS: atom_id res chain seq x y z
N GLU A 1 3.02 0.76 5.46
CA GLU A 1 2.05 0.49 4.40
C GLU A 1 2.79 0.11 3.12
N TRP A 2 2.16 -0.70 2.27
CA TRP A 2 2.67 -1.23 1.00
C TRP A 2 1.54 -1.23 -0.03
N TRP A 3 1.82 -0.79 -1.26
CA TRP A 3 0.88 -0.83 -2.37
C TRP A 3 1.41 -1.75 -3.47
N LYS A 4 0.52 -2.55 -4.02
CA LYS A 4 0.75 -3.39 -5.19
C LYS A 4 0.59 -2.55 -6.45
N GLY A 5 1.57 -1.68 -6.71
CA GLY A 5 1.54 -0.80 -7.88
C GLY A 5 2.56 0.32 -7.79
N ASP A 6 2.43 1.30 -8.69
CA ASP A 6 3.22 2.52 -8.63
C ASP A 6 2.64 3.49 -7.60
N VAL A 7 3.44 3.80 -6.58
CA VAL A 7 3.06 4.76 -5.52
C VAL A 7 2.89 6.18 -6.05
N MET A 8 3.53 6.54 -7.16
CA MET A 8 3.34 7.86 -7.78
C MET A 8 1.94 7.99 -8.39
N GLN A 9 1.38 6.91 -8.90
CA GLN A 9 0.01 6.90 -9.39
C GLN A 9 -0.99 7.09 -8.24
N VAL A 10 -0.81 6.39 -7.12
CA VAL A 10 -1.64 6.55 -5.92
C VAL A 10 -1.62 8.00 -5.41
N LEU A 11 -0.43 8.62 -5.43
CA LEU A 11 -0.26 10.03 -5.07
C LEU A 11 -0.99 10.95 -6.05
N GLU A 12 -0.78 10.78 -7.35
CA GLU A 12 -1.41 11.61 -8.38
C GLU A 12 -2.94 11.52 -8.32
N GLU A 13 -3.49 10.33 -8.15
CA GLU A 13 -4.94 10.12 -8.01
C GLU A 13 -5.52 10.89 -6.82
N GLY A 14 -4.88 10.81 -5.64
CA GLY A 14 -5.32 11.56 -4.46
C GLY A 14 -5.24 13.08 -4.64
N LEU A 15 -4.18 13.56 -5.30
CA LEU A 15 -4.02 14.99 -5.60
C LEU A 15 -5.08 15.48 -6.59
N VAL A 16 -5.39 14.70 -7.62
CA VAL A 16 -6.37 15.05 -8.66
C VAL A 16 -7.79 14.99 -8.11
N SER A 17 -8.14 13.98 -7.32
CA SER A 17 -9.48 13.83 -6.75
C SER A 17 -9.73 14.80 -5.59
N GLY A 18 -8.67 15.29 -4.93
CA GLY A 18 -8.75 16.03 -3.68
C GLY A 18 -9.22 15.17 -2.50
N SER A 19 -9.30 13.85 -2.66
CA SER A 19 -9.59 12.89 -1.60
C SER A 19 -8.28 12.40 -0.95
N GLY A 20 -8.40 11.58 0.10
CA GLY A 20 -7.26 10.82 0.58
C GLY A 20 -6.74 9.80 -0.45
N PHE A 21 -5.62 9.17 -0.13
CA PHE A 21 -5.04 8.08 -0.92
C PHE A 21 -5.87 6.79 -0.80
N ASN A 22 -5.74 5.92 -1.80
CA ASN A 22 -6.34 4.59 -1.78
C ASN A 22 -5.74 3.74 -0.64
N GLU A 23 -6.54 2.85 -0.05
CA GLU A 23 -6.07 1.90 0.96
C GLU A 23 -4.88 1.09 0.45
N SER A 24 -3.90 0.88 1.34
CA SER A 24 -2.73 0.07 1.03
C SER A 24 -3.06 -1.42 1.03
N ASP A 25 -2.38 -2.20 0.20
CA ASP A 25 -2.52 -3.65 0.15
C ASP A 25 -1.97 -4.36 1.39
N ALA A 26 -1.02 -3.75 2.11
CA ALA A 26 -0.53 -4.28 3.38
C ALA A 26 0.05 -3.25 4.35
N TYR A 27 -0.17 -3.46 5.64
CA TYR A 27 0.64 -2.84 6.68
C TYR A 27 1.93 -3.64 6.86
N MET A 28 3.02 -2.96 7.24
CA MET A 28 4.34 -3.59 7.36
C MET A 28 4.97 -3.26 8.70
N ILE A 29 5.73 -4.21 9.24
CA ILE A 29 6.67 -4.03 10.33
C ILE A 29 8.06 -4.33 9.78
N ASN A 30 8.98 -3.36 9.83
CA ASN A 30 10.35 -3.48 9.31
C ASN A 30 10.44 -3.98 7.84
N GLY A 31 9.50 -3.56 6.99
CA GLY A 31 9.46 -3.95 5.57
C GLY A 31 8.84 -5.33 5.29
N GLN A 32 8.27 -5.99 6.30
CA GLN A 32 7.56 -7.26 6.16
C GLN A 32 6.06 -7.09 6.44
N PRO A 33 5.17 -7.54 5.54
CA PRO A 33 3.73 -7.56 5.79
C PRO A 33 3.31 -8.49 6.94
N GLY A 34 3.96 -9.66 7.03
CA GLY A 34 3.65 -10.72 7.99
C GLY A 34 2.59 -11.71 7.51
N ASP A 35 2.38 -12.76 8.32
CA ASP A 35 1.63 -13.98 7.99
C ASP A 35 0.18 -13.80 7.49
N GLN A 36 -0.45 -12.67 7.82
CA GLN A 36 -1.84 -12.39 7.42
C GLN A 36 -1.97 -11.90 5.98
N TYR A 37 -0.85 -11.66 5.29
CA TYR A 37 -0.81 -11.27 3.89
C TYR A 37 -0.29 -12.40 3.02
N ASN A 38 -0.84 -12.52 1.81
CA ASN A 38 -0.48 -13.59 0.88
C ASN A 38 1.02 -13.64 0.62
N CYS A 39 1.57 -14.86 0.61
CA CYS A 39 2.97 -15.15 0.32
C CYS A 39 3.98 -14.44 1.24
N SER A 40 3.56 -13.96 2.41
CA SER A 40 4.40 -13.21 3.37
C SER A 40 4.58 -13.96 4.71
N LYS A 41 4.25 -15.25 4.72
CA LYS A 41 4.50 -16.15 5.85
C LYS A 41 5.96 -16.64 5.83
N GLU A 42 6.58 -16.74 7.00
CA GLU A 42 7.95 -17.27 7.17
C GLU A 42 8.14 -18.71 6.67
#